data_AF-A0A925QI19-F1
#
_entry.id   AF-A0A925QI19-F1
#
_cell.length_a   1.000
_cell.length_b   1.000
_cell.length_c   1.000
_cell.angle_alpha   90.00
_cell.angle_beta   90.00
_cell.angle_gamma   90.00
#
_symmetry.space_group_name_H-M   'P 1'
#
loop_
_entity.id
_entity.type
_entity.pdbx_description
1 polymer ?
#
loop_
_entity_poly.entity_id
_entity_poly.type
_entity_poly.pdbx_seq_one_letter_code
_entity_poly.pdbx_strand_id
1 'polypeptide(L)'
;MKKLIVLSLVLASIGFTASAQERRDVKTPGTEGKMKMQDKKTMQELNLTEAQKTQLKAEREASKAQLEAIKNDASLTDQQKAEKAKAIHQEQKNKMQALLTTEQKAKLEESKKAAKADGKEMGEKKKQAYKDLNLSTEQSAKLKAQRDASKSKIDAIKTNSSLSEEQKKAQVKEVMKSSKADMKNILTEEQMKKMQEMKKQKHGKGIKGRKMKSTTTPAVS
;
A
#
# COMPACT_ATOMS: atom_id res chain seq x y z
N MET A 1 35.53 -29.63 -2.13
CA MET A 1 34.26 -30.38 -2.01
C MET A 1 33.59 -30.05 -0.68
N LYS A 2 32.27 -30.20 -0.62
CA LYS A 2 31.33 -29.49 0.25
C LYS A 2 31.53 -29.79 1.75
N LYS A 3 31.61 -28.74 2.58
CA LYS A 3 31.55 -28.83 4.05
C LYS A 3 30.08 -28.97 4.46
N LEU A 4 29.70 -30.12 5.01
CA LEU A 4 28.41 -30.35 5.65
C LEU A 4 28.51 -29.84 7.09
N ILE A 5 27.91 -28.69 7.38
CA ILE A 5 27.66 -28.25 8.76
C ILE A 5 26.30 -28.81 9.15
N VAL A 6 26.34 -29.89 9.92
CA VAL A 6 25.19 -30.49 10.59
C VAL A 6 24.81 -29.53 11.73
N LEU A 7 23.69 -28.83 11.58
CA LEU A 7 23.12 -27.99 12.63
C LEU A 7 22.33 -28.90 13.59
N SER A 8 23.01 -29.37 14.63
CA SER A 8 22.43 -30.16 15.72
C SER A 8 21.41 -29.33 16.49
N LEU A 9 20.18 -29.84 16.50
CA LEU A 9 18.97 -29.28 17.10
C LEU A 9 18.96 -29.62 18.61
N VAL A 10 19.32 -28.65 19.46
CA VAL A 10 19.19 -28.79 20.92
C VAL A 10 17.83 -28.23 21.34
N LEU A 11 16.89 -29.14 21.64
CA LEU A 11 15.66 -28.83 22.36
C LEU A 11 16.00 -28.59 23.84
N ALA A 12 15.95 -27.34 24.28
CA ALA A 12 15.89 -26.98 25.69
C ALA A 12 14.47 -26.49 25.99
N SER A 13 13.66 -27.35 26.61
CA SER A 13 12.34 -27.04 27.13
C SER A 13 12.46 -26.20 28.40
N ILE A 14 12.08 -24.92 28.33
CA ILE A 14 11.80 -24.07 29.48
C ILE A 14 10.33 -23.69 29.42
N GLY A 15 9.58 -24.15 30.43
CA GLY A 15 8.17 -23.84 30.61
C GLY A 15 7.97 -22.35 30.87
N PHE A 16 7.06 -21.73 30.13
CA PHE A 16 6.66 -20.35 30.32
C PHE A 16 5.18 -20.31 30.71
N THR A 17 4.91 -19.75 31.89
CA THR A 17 3.56 -19.52 32.43
C THR A 17 2.76 -18.62 31.50
N ALA A 18 1.53 -19.04 31.21
CA ALA A 18 0.60 -18.34 30.33
C ALA A 18 0.19 -16.97 30.90
N SER A 19 0.75 -15.88 30.35
CA SER A 19 0.08 -14.58 30.38
C SER A 19 -0.90 -14.54 29.20
N ALA A 20 -2.18 -14.72 29.49
CA ALA A 20 -3.26 -14.50 28.54
C ALA A 20 -3.24 -13.03 28.09
N GLN A 21 -2.53 -12.75 26.99
CA GLN A 21 -2.64 -11.47 26.29
C GLN A 21 -3.95 -11.45 25.51
N GLU A 22 -4.92 -10.74 26.07
CA GLU A 22 -6.15 -10.32 25.41
C GLU A 22 -5.78 -9.59 24.11
N ARG A 23 -5.94 -10.27 22.97
CA ARG A 23 -5.71 -9.69 21.66
C ARG A 23 -6.77 -8.60 21.44
N ARG A 24 -6.37 -7.33 21.56
CA ARG A 24 -7.19 -6.22 21.07
C ARG A 24 -7.38 -6.38 19.56
N ASP A 25 -8.59 -6.73 19.17
CA ASP A 25 -9.04 -6.75 17.79
C ASP A 25 -9.14 -5.30 17.28
N VAL A 26 -7.99 -4.73 16.89
CA VAL A 26 -7.94 -3.41 16.26
C VAL A 26 -8.42 -3.59 14.83
N LYS A 27 -9.75 -3.57 14.63
CA LYS A 27 -10.37 -3.33 13.32
C LYS A 27 -9.94 -1.95 12.83
N THR A 28 -8.83 -1.85 12.10
CA THR A 28 -8.51 -0.64 11.34
C THR A 28 -9.43 -0.56 10.13
N PRO A 29 -10.40 0.36 10.06
CA PRO A 29 -11.23 0.53 8.88
C PRO A 29 -10.43 1.35 7.86
N GLY A 30 -10.27 0.84 6.64
CA GLY A 30 -10.19 1.74 5.47
C GLY A 30 -8.96 1.68 4.55
N THR A 31 -8.02 0.74 4.67
CA THR A 31 -6.91 0.63 3.70
C THR A 31 -6.69 -0.74 3.09
N GLU A 32 -7.16 -1.83 3.71
CA GLU A 32 -6.92 -3.19 3.19
C GLU A 32 -7.77 -3.55 1.95
N GLY A 33 -8.94 -2.93 1.77
CA GLY A 33 -9.86 -3.29 0.67
C GLY A 33 -9.52 -2.68 -0.70
N LYS A 34 -8.81 -1.54 -0.73
CA LYS A 34 -8.57 -0.82 -2.00
C LYS A 34 -7.38 -1.36 -2.78
N MET A 35 -6.33 -1.79 -2.09
CA MET A 35 -5.13 -2.35 -2.71
C MET A 35 -5.42 -3.73 -3.35
N LYS A 36 -6.23 -4.56 -2.69
CA LYS A 36 -6.62 -5.90 -3.19
C LYS A 36 -7.42 -5.87 -4.51
N MET A 37 -8.17 -4.80 -4.81
CA MET A 37 -8.99 -4.74 -6.02
C MET A 37 -8.24 -4.34 -7.29
N GLN A 38 -7.15 -3.55 -7.18
CA GLN A 38 -6.37 -3.14 -8.35
C GLN A 38 -5.53 -4.30 -8.91
N ASP A 39 -4.93 -5.10 -8.03
CA ASP A 39 -4.26 -6.34 -8.40
C ASP A 39 -5.22 -7.33 -9.07
N LYS A 40 -6.48 -7.40 -8.60
CA LYS A 40 -7.47 -8.32 -9.17
C LYS A 40 -7.83 -7.98 -10.62
N LYS A 41 -7.93 -6.69 -10.96
CA LYS A 41 -8.28 -6.26 -12.33
C LYS A 41 -7.15 -6.49 -13.32
N THR A 42 -5.94 -6.13 -12.94
CA THR A 42 -4.75 -6.36 -13.78
C THR A 42 -4.55 -7.85 -14.02
N MET A 43 -4.75 -8.71 -13.01
CA MET A 43 -4.71 -10.17 -13.18
C MET A 43 -5.82 -10.72 -14.09
N GLN A 44 -7.02 -10.14 -14.07
CA GLN A 44 -8.11 -10.51 -14.99
C GLN A 44 -7.77 -10.15 -16.44
N GLU A 45 -7.09 -9.04 -16.66
CA GLU A 45 -6.68 -8.59 -18.00
C GLU A 45 -5.56 -9.46 -18.60
N LEU A 46 -4.81 -10.22 -17.80
CA LEU A 46 -3.73 -11.09 -18.29
C LEU A 46 -4.22 -12.41 -18.91
N ASN A 47 -5.54 -12.71 -18.87
CA ASN A 47 -6.10 -13.95 -19.40
C ASN A 47 -5.31 -15.19 -18.96
N LEU A 48 -5.00 -15.28 -17.66
CA LEU A 48 -4.21 -16.37 -17.09
C LEU A 48 -4.92 -17.71 -17.31
N THR A 49 -4.15 -18.76 -17.63
CA THR A 49 -4.67 -20.13 -17.70
C THR A 49 -5.09 -20.62 -16.31
N GLU A 50 -5.95 -21.64 -16.24
CA GLU A 50 -6.36 -22.22 -14.95
C GLU A 50 -5.18 -22.79 -14.16
N ALA A 51 -4.18 -23.35 -14.86
CA ALA A 51 -2.94 -23.80 -14.25
C ALA A 51 -2.14 -22.63 -13.64
N GLN A 52 -1.97 -21.53 -14.38
CA GLN A 52 -1.30 -20.31 -13.88
C GLN A 52 -2.05 -19.70 -12.67
N LYS A 53 -3.38 -19.63 -12.72
CA LYS A 53 -4.20 -19.12 -11.61
C LYS A 53 -4.04 -19.97 -10.36
N THR A 54 -4.04 -21.29 -10.51
CA THR A 54 -3.88 -22.24 -9.40
C THR A 54 -2.51 -22.07 -8.74
N GLN A 55 -1.44 -22.00 -9.54
CA GLN A 55 -0.08 -21.78 -9.04
C GLN A 55 0.06 -20.43 -8.32
N LEU A 56 -0.44 -19.34 -8.91
CA LEU A 56 -0.40 -18.01 -8.29
C LEU A 56 -1.19 -17.95 -6.98
N LYS A 57 -2.33 -18.64 -6.89
CA LYS A 57 -3.11 -18.70 -5.66
C LYS A 57 -2.34 -19.44 -4.56
N ALA A 58 -1.77 -20.61 -4.87
CA ALA A 58 -0.96 -21.37 -3.94
C ALA A 58 0.25 -20.57 -3.44
N GLU A 59 0.97 -19.88 -4.34
CA GLU A 59 2.10 -19.01 -3.98
C GLU A 59 1.67 -17.84 -3.08
N ARG A 60 0.51 -17.24 -3.36
CA ARG A 60 -0.03 -16.14 -2.54
C ARG A 60 -0.42 -16.62 -1.14
N GLU A 61 -1.02 -17.81 -1.03
CA GLU A 61 -1.38 -18.40 0.26
C GLU A 61 -0.13 -18.75 1.08
N ALA A 62 0.88 -19.36 0.44
CA ALA A 62 2.17 -19.65 1.07
C ALA A 62 2.88 -18.36 1.55
N SER A 63 2.95 -17.34 0.69
CA SER A 63 3.55 -16.05 1.04
C SER A 63 2.81 -15.38 2.21
N LYS A 64 1.48 -15.48 2.23
CA LYS A 64 0.66 -14.96 3.33
C LYS A 64 0.98 -15.67 4.65
N ALA A 65 1.09 -17.00 4.64
CA ALA A 65 1.46 -17.76 5.83
C ALA A 65 2.85 -17.37 6.34
N GLN A 66 3.83 -17.20 5.45
CA GLN A 66 5.18 -16.75 5.82
C GLN A 66 5.19 -15.34 6.42
N LEU A 67 4.42 -14.41 5.83
CA LEU A 67 4.29 -13.05 6.36
C LEU A 67 3.61 -13.03 7.74
N GLU A 68 2.58 -13.84 7.95
CA GLU A 68 1.95 -13.97 9.27
C GLU A 68 2.92 -14.60 10.30
N ALA A 69 3.71 -15.60 9.90
CA ALA A 69 4.73 -16.16 10.78
C ALA A 69 5.77 -15.10 11.18
N ILE A 70 6.32 -14.35 10.22
CA ILE A 70 7.27 -13.26 10.50
C ILE A 70 6.66 -12.19 11.40
N LYS A 71 5.40 -11.83 11.16
CA LYS A 71 4.70 -10.81 11.94
C LYS A 71 4.57 -11.25 13.41
N ASN A 72 4.19 -12.50 13.64
CA ASN A 72 3.96 -13.06 14.97
C ASN A 72 5.24 -13.57 15.66
N ASP A 73 6.39 -13.61 14.97
CA ASP A 73 7.66 -14.03 15.54
C ASP A 73 8.21 -12.96 16.50
N ALA A 74 8.18 -13.28 17.80
CA ALA A 74 8.68 -12.39 18.86
C ALA A 74 10.22 -12.34 18.94
N SER A 75 10.92 -13.28 18.28
CA SER A 75 12.39 -13.28 18.26
C SER A 75 12.99 -12.28 17.28
N LEU A 76 12.17 -11.72 16.37
CA LEU A 76 12.61 -10.80 15.34
C LEU A 76 12.37 -9.35 15.73
N THR A 77 13.38 -8.53 15.50
CA THR A 77 13.23 -7.07 15.49
C THR A 77 12.39 -6.63 14.30
N ASP A 78 11.80 -5.45 14.38
CA ASP A 78 10.98 -4.91 13.29
C ASP A 78 11.75 -4.69 11.99
N GLN A 79 13.04 -4.32 12.10
CA GLN A 79 13.91 -4.22 10.93
C GLN A 79 14.07 -5.58 10.25
N GLN A 80 14.33 -6.64 11.03
CA GLN A 80 14.43 -8.00 10.50
C GLN A 80 13.11 -8.49 9.91
N LYS A 81 11.96 -8.15 10.53
CA LYS A 81 10.63 -8.45 9.98
C LYS A 81 10.43 -7.77 8.63
N ALA A 82 10.77 -6.48 8.53
CA ALA A 82 10.66 -5.71 7.30
C ALA A 82 11.56 -6.26 6.18
N GLU A 83 12.81 -6.61 6.49
CA GLU A 83 13.75 -7.20 5.55
C GLU A 83 13.27 -8.56 5.03
N LYS A 84 12.82 -9.45 5.92
CA LYS A 84 12.25 -10.76 5.54
C LYS A 84 10.97 -10.61 4.71
N ALA A 85 10.08 -9.71 5.10
CA ALA A 85 8.87 -9.43 4.33
C ALA A 85 9.19 -8.89 2.92
N LYS A 86 10.18 -8.01 2.80
CA LYS A 86 10.66 -7.51 1.50
C LYS A 86 11.20 -8.64 0.63
N ALA A 87 11.98 -9.55 1.21
CA ALA A 87 12.50 -10.72 0.50
C ALA A 87 11.37 -11.60 -0.04
N ILE A 88 10.34 -11.90 0.77
CA ILE A 88 9.15 -12.67 0.33
C ILE A 88 8.43 -11.97 -0.81
N HIS A 89 8.21 -10.66 -0.73
CA HIS A 89 7.56 -9.91 -1.81
C HIS A 89 8.37 -9.94 -3.11
N GLN A 90 9.69 -9.90 -3.02
CA GLN A 90 10.57 -9.96 -4.18
C GLN A 90 10.58 -11.36 -4.81
N GLU A 91 10.62 -12.40 -3.98
CA GLU A 91 10.48 -13.80 -4.42
C GLU A 91 9.13 -14.03 -5.11
N GLN A 92 8.03 -13.59 -4.49
CA GLN A 92 6.68 -13.70 -5.06
C GLN A 92 6.59 -13.01 -6.42
N LYS A 93 7.18 -11.81 -6.56
CA LYS A 93 7.23 -11.09 -7.84
C LYS A 93 7.99 -11.89 -8.90
N ASN A 94 9.13 -12.47 -8.56
CA ASN A 94 9.95 -13.25 -9.48
C ASN A 94 9.23 -14.52 -9.93
N LYS A 95 8.61 -15.25 -8.99
CA LYS A 95 7.81 -16.45 -9.29
C LYS A 95 6.63 -16.13 -10.19
N MET A 96 5.86 -15.09 -9.87
CA MET A 96 4.81 -14.59 -10.75
C MET A 96 5.36 -14.28 -12.15
N GLN A 97 6.47 -13.58 -12.28
CA GLN A 97 7.07 -13.29 -13.59
C GLN A 97 7.52 -14.55 -14.33
N ALA A 98 7.99 -15.59 -13.64
CA ALA A 98 8.38 -16.85 -14.26
C ALA A 98 7.17 -17.61 -14.83
N LEU A 99 6.00 -17.50 -14.21
CA LEU A 99 4.77 -18.17 -14.65
C LEU A 99 4.11 -17.52 -15.87
N LEU A 100 4.42 -16.26 -16.18
CA LEU A 100 3.80 -15.51 -17.27
C LEU A 100 4.48 -15.74 -18.62
N THR A 101 3.68 -15.80 -19.67
CA THR A 101 4.18 -15.83 -21.06
C THR A 101 4.80 -14.48 -21.46
N THR A 102 5.57 -14.47 -22.54
CA THR A 102 6.16 -13.25 -23.10
C THR A 102 5.10 -12.19 -23.41
N GLU A 103 3.97 -12.59 -23.98
CA GLU A 103 2.85 -11.68 -24.29
C GLU A 103 2.21 -11.11 -23.02
N GLN A 104 1.99 -11.95 -22.00
CA GLN A 104 1.45 -11.51 -20.71
C GLN A 104 2.40 -10.53 -19.99
N LYS A 105 3.73 -10.75 -20.10
CA LYS A 105 4.74 -9.81 -19.59
C LYS A 105 4.68 -8.48 -20.31
N ALA A 106 4.54 -8.48 -21.64
CA ALA A 106 4.41 -7.25 -22.42
C ALA A 106 3.17 -6.45 -22.00
N LYS A 107 2.03 -7.12 -21.80
CA LYS A 107 0.79 -6.50 -21.30
C LYS A 107 0.94 -5.92 -19.89
N LEU A 108 1.68 -6.59 -19.01
CA LEU A 108 2.04 -6.04 -17.70
C LEU A 108 2.88 -4.76 -17.80
N GLU A 109 3.87 -4.72 -18.70
CA GLU A 109 4.69 -3.51 -18.87
C GLU A 109 3.89 -2.36 -19.48
N GLU A 110 2.99 -2.65 -20.42
CA GLU A 110 2.08 -1.66 -20.98
C GLU A 110 1.13 -1.09 -19.92
N SER A 111 0.47 -1.95 -19.13
CA SER A 111 -0.39 -1.50 -18.04
C SER A 111 0.38 -0.67 -16.99
N LYS A 112 1.65 -1.01 -16.71
CA LYS A 112 2.53 -0.18 -15.86
C LYS A 112 2.81 1.20 -16.48
N LYS A 113 3.08 1.27 -17.79
CA LYS A 113 3.29 2.54 -18.50
C LYS A 113 2.01 3.40 -18.47
N ALA A 114 0.85 2.78 -18.73
CA ALA A 114 -0.45 3.45 -18.63
C ALA A 114 -0.69 3.97 -17.20
N ALA A 115 -0.47 3.15 -16.17
CA ALA A 115 -0.61 3.57 -14.77
C ALA A 115 0.35 4.73 -14.40
N LYS A 116 1.57 4.75 -14.97
CA LYS A 116 2.50 5.88 -14.80
C LYS A 116 1.98 7.15 -15.50
N ALA A 117 1.45 7.03 -16.71
CA ALA A 117 0.86 8.15 -17.44
C ALA A 117 -0.35 8.72 -16.70
N ASP A 118 -1.28 7.87 -16.27
CA ASP A 118 -2.42 8.22 -15.42
C ASP A 118 -1.95 8.90 -14.12
N GLY A 119 -0.87 8.39 -13.52
CA GLY A 119 -0.26 8.98 -12.33
C GLY A 119 0.24 10.41 -12.56
N LYS A 120 0.90 10.66 -13.70
CA LYS A 120 1.35 12.01 -14.11
C LYS A 120 0.17 12.94 -14.35
N GLU A 121 -0.82 12.49 -15.12
CA GLU A 121 -2.02 13.27 -15.40
C GLU A 121 -2.78 13.63 -14.12
N MET A 122 -2.91 12.67 -13.20
CA MET A 122 -3.52 12.91 -11.89
C MET A 122 -2.70 13.87 -11.02
N GLY A 123 -1.38 13.87 -11.18
CA GLY A 123 -0.47 14.85 -10.59
C GLY A 123 -0.74 16.26 -11.11
N GLU A 124 -0.82 16.44 -12.42
CA GLU A 124 -1.13 17.73 -13.05
C GLU A 124 -2.55 18.21 -12.70
N LYS A 125 -3.55 17.33 -12.75
CA LYS A 125 -4.91 17.65 -12.29
C LYS A 125 -4.95 18.08 -10.83
N LYS A 126 -4.13 17.47 -9.97
CA LYS A 126 -4.01 17.88 -8.57
C LYS A 126 -3.38 19.27 -8.47
N LYS A 127 -2.34 19.56 -9.26
CA LYS A 127 -1.70 20.88 -9.32
C LYS A 127 -2.67 21.95 -9.79
N GLN A 128 -3.46 21.67 -10.83
CA GLN A 128 -4.49 22.58 -11.34
C GLN A 128 -5.59 22.81 -10.29
N ALA A 129 -6.10 21.75 -9.66
CA ALA A 129 -7.05 21.86 -8.57
C ALA A 129 -6.56 22.75 -7.41
N TYR A 130 -5.26 22.76 -7.12
CA TYR A 130 -4.69 23.70 -6.13
C TYR A 130 -4.66 25.14 -6.63
N LYS A 131 -4.40 25.38 -7.91
CA LYS A 131 -4.51 26.73 -8.50
C LYS A 131 -5.95 27.25 -8.43
N ASP A 132 -6.92 26.38 -8.70
CA ASP A 132 -8.34 26.73 -8.70
C ASP A 132 -8.87 27.09 -7.29
N LEU A 133 -8.13 26.78 -6.21
CA LEU A 133 -8.47 27.25 -4.86
C LEU A 133 -8.22 28.74 -4.67
N ASN A 134 -7.55 29.40 -5.62
CA ASN A 134 -7.23 30.82 -5.60
C ASN A 134 -6.62 31.25 -4.27
N LEU A 135 -5.62 30.49 -3.82
CA LEU A 135 -4.95 30.71 -2.55
C LEU A 135 -4.16 32.02 -2.60
N SER A 136 -4.21 32.81 -1.54
CA SER A 136 -3.31 33.95 -1.42
C SER A 136 -1.84 33.48 -1.37
N THR A 137 -0.91 34.39 -1.67
CA THR A 137 0.54 34.13 -1.54
C THR A 137 0.89 33.67 -0.13
N GLU A 138 0.27 34.30 0.88
CA GLU A 138 0.46 33.96 2.29
C GLU A 138 -0.10 32.57 2.64
N GLN A 139 -1.32 32.24 2.19
CA GLN A 139 -1.92 30.91 2.39
C GLN A 139 -1.06 29.82 1.72
N SER A 140 -0.56 30.08 0.52
CA SER A 140 0.30 29.16 -0.22
C SER A 140 1.62 28.92 0.52
N ALA A 141 2.25 29.98 1.03
CA ALA A 141 3.46 29.88 1.85
C ALA A 141 3.21 29.08 3.14
N LYS A 142 2.13 29.38 3.87
CA LYS A 142 1.73 28.64 5.09
C LYS A 142 1.50 27.15 4.82
N LEU A 143 0.78 26.82 3.74
CA LEU A 143 0.54 25.42 3.35
C LEU A 143 1.82 24.69 2.93
N LYS A 144 2.74 25.37 2.24
CA LYS A 144 4.03 24.79 1.87
C LYS A 144 4.87 24.50 3.11
N ALA A 145 5.04 25.48 3.99
CA ALA A 145 5.78 25.32 5.24
C ALA A 145 5.20 24.19 6.11
N GLN A 146 3.87 24.14 6.22
CA GLN A 146 3.14 23.10 6.95
C GLN A 146 3.37 21.69 6.38
N ARG A 147 3.40 21.54 5.05
CA ARG A 147 3.71 20.27 4.37
C ARG A 147 5.17 19.86 4.56
N ASP A 148 6.09 20.80 4.42
CA ASP A 148 7.52 20.54 4.56
C ASP A 148 7.84 20.12 6.01
N ALA A 149 7.24 20.77 7.00
CA ALA A 149 7.32 20.39 8.40
C ALA A 149 6.72 18.99 8.67
N SER A 150 5.53 18.71 8.13
CA SER A 150 4.90 17.38 8.25
C SER A 150 5.78 16.29 7.64
N LYS A 151 6.35 16.54 6.46
CA LYS A 151 7.26 15.61 5.77
C LYS A 151 8.49 15.33 6.63
N SER A 152 9.15 16.36 7.14
CA SER A 152 10.32 16.22 8.02
C SER A 152 10.01 15.36 9.25
N LYS A 153 8.87 15.60 9.94
CA LYS A 153 8.42 14.77 11.07
C LYS A 153 8.21 13.31 10.68
N ILE A 154 7.56 13.06 9.54
CA ILE A 154 7.33 11.70 9.06
C ILE A 154 8.64 10.99 8.73
N ASP A 155 9.57 11.69 8.07
CA ASP A 155 10.86 11.11 7.70
C ASP A 155 11.66 10.75 8.96
N ALA A 156 11.69 11.64 9.97
CA ALA A 156 12.29 11.35 11.27
C ALA A 156 11.65 10.14 11.97
N ILE A 157 10.31 10.01 11.96
CA ILE A 157 9.62 8.85 12.53
C ILE A 157 10.00 7.56 11.79
N LYS A 158 10.07 7.61 10.46
CA LYS A 158 10.37 6.43 9.64
C LYS A 158 11.79 5.92 9.84
N THR A 159 12.75 6.82 9.97
CA THR A 159 14.17 6.49 10.16
C THR A 159 14.52 6.21 11.61
N ASN A 160 13.63 6.50 12.56
CA ASN A 160 13.86 6.22 13.98
C ASN A 160 13.90 4.71 14.25
N SER A 161 15.08 4.20 14.58
CA SER A 161 15.33 2.78 14.91
C SER A 161 14.84 2.36 16.29
N SER A 162 14.53 3.30 17.18
CA SER A 162 14.01 3.02 18.53
C SER A 162 12.50 2.81 18.57
N LEU A 163 11.78 3.10 17.47
CA LEU A 163 10.33 2.93 17.38
C LEU A 163 9.98 1.63 16.68
N SER A 164 8.97 0.94 17.22
CA SER A 164 8.36 -0.20 16.53
C SER A 164 7.57 0.25 15.29
N GLU A 165 7.30 -0.65 14.36
CA GLU A 165 6.49 -0.33 13.17
C GLU A 165 5.05 0.06 13.54
N GLU A 166 4.45 -0.58 14.55
CA GLU A 166 3.15 -0.12 15.09
C GLU A 166 3.25 1.30 15.66
N GLN A 167 4.31 1.61 16.40
CA GLN A 167 4.52 2.94 16.97
C GLN A 167 4.74 3.98 15.87
N LYS A 168 5.58 3.69 14.88
CA LYS A 168 5.78 4.56 13.70
C LYS A 168 4.47 4.82 12.98
N LYS A 169 3.68 3.77 12.74
CA LYS A 169 2.37 3.90 12.08
C LYS A 169 1.40 4.76 12.88
N ALA A 170 1.37 4.59 14.21
CA ALA A 170 0.55 5.40 15.09
C ALA A 170 0.97 6.88 15.06
N GLN A 171 2.27 7.16 15.19
CA GLN A 171 2.80 8.53 15.17
C GLN A 171 2.61 9.20 13.81
N VAL A 172 2.88 8.50 12.70
CA VAL A 172 2.60 9.02 11.35
C VAL A 172 1.12 9.34 11.18
N LYS A 173 0.21 8.49 11.69
CA LYS A 173 -1.23 8.77 11.63
C LYS A 173 -1.57 10.05 12.37
N GLU A 174 -0.97 10.29 13.53
CA GLU A 174 -1.19 11.52 14.29
C GLU A 174 -0.66 12.76 13.56
N VAL A 175 0.57 12.69 13.00
CA VAL A 175 1.12 13.77 12.16
C VAL A 175 0.20 14.07 10.98
N MET A 176 -0.37 13.05 10.33
CA MET A 176 -1.32 13.25 9.23
C MET A 176 -2.64 13.89 9.69
N LYS A 177 -3.11 13.54 10.89
CA LYS A 177 -4.33 14.10 11.48
C LYS A 177 -4.13 15.57 11.85
N SER A 178 -3.04 15.90 12.54
CA SER A 178 -2.69 17.29 12.88
C SER A 178 -2.48 18.11 11.61
N SER A 179 -1.72 17.57 10.65
CA SER A 179 -1.44 18.21 9.36
C SER A 179 -2.73 18.58 8.60
N LYS A 180 -3.74 17.70 8.67
CA LYS A 180 -5.06 17.96 8.09
C LYS A 180 -5.85 19.03 8.86
N ALA A 181 -5.72 19.10 10.18
CA ALA A 181 -6.36 20.14 10.99
C ALA A 181 -5.73 21.51 10.72
N ASP A 182 -4.40 21.59 10.70
CA ASP A 182 -3.66 22.83 10.39
C ASP A 182 -4.03 23.36 9.01
N MET A 183 -4.11 22.47 8.02
CA MET A 183 -4.55 22.81 6.67
C MET A 183 -5.96 23.43 6.66
N LYS A 184 -6.89 22.94 7.49
CA LYS A 184 -8.25 23.50 7.58
C LYS A 184 -8.24 24.92 8.14
N ASN A 185 -7.33 25.22 9.06
CA ASN A 185 -7.22 26.54 9.67
C ASN A 185 -6.60 27.59 8.74
N ILE A 186 -5.85 27.16 7.71
CA ILE A 186 -5.25 28.06 6.71
C ILE A 186 -6.23 28.40 5.58
N LEU A 187 -7.19 27.51 5.30
CA LEU A 187 -8.13 27.65 4.20
C LEU A 187 -9.44 28.30 4.67
N THR A 188 -10.09 29.06 3.78
CA THR A 188 -11.43 29.57 4.04
C THR A 188 -12.48 28.46 3.98
N GLU A 189 -13.67 28.70 4.54
CA GLU A 189 -14.79 27.75 4.46
C GLU A 189 -15.17 27.41 3.02
N GLU A 190 -15.14 28.41 2.13
CA GLU A 190 -15.42 28.23 0.70
C GLU A 190 -14.36 27.36 0.01
N GLN A 191 -13.07 27.63 0.26
CA GLN A 191 -11.96 26.81 -0.26
C GLN A 191 -12.03 25.37 0.26
N MET A 192 -12.43 25.21 1.53
CA MET A 192 -12.67 23.91 2.15
C MET A 192 -13.82 23.15 1.49
N LYS A 193 -14.93 23.83 1.20
CA LYS A 193 -16.08 23.25 0.49
C LYS A 193 -15.69 22.82 -0.91
N LYS A 194 -14.94 23.66 -1.65
CA LYS A 194 -14.40 23.34 -2.99
C LYS A 194 -13.50 22.10 -2.95
N MET A 195 -12.62 21.97 -1.96
CA MET A 195 -11.80 20.76 -1.78
C MET A 195 -12.63 19.50 -1.49
N GLN A 196 -13.69 19.60 -0.69
CA GLN A 196 -14.58 18.47 -0.41
C GLN A 196 -15.34 18.02 -1.65
N GLU A 197 -15.83 18.97 -2.45
CA GLU A 197 -16.50 18.68 -3.73
C GLU A 197 -15.56 18.02 -4.74
N MET A 198 -14.33 18.52 -4.89
CA MET A 198 -13.30 17.87 -5.71
C MET A 198 -13.03 16.43 -5.26
N LYS A 199 -13.00 16.18 -3.94
CA LYS A 199 -12.83 14.83 -3.38
C LYS A 199 -14.04 13.93 -3.69
N LYS A 200 -15.26 14.44 -3.57
CA LYS A 200 -16.50 13.72 -3.92
C LYS A 200 -16.54 13.38 -5.41
N GLN A 201 -16.16 14.30 -6.29
CA GLN A 201 -16.08 14.07 -7.73
C GLN A 201 -15.07 12.98 -8.09
N LYS A 202 -13.91 12.94 -7.42
CA LYS A 202 -12.92 11.84 -7.60
C LYS A 202 -13.47 10.48 -7.14
N HIS A 203 -14.23 10.42 -6.05
CA HIS A 203 -14.86 9.17 -5.61
C HIS A 203 -16.05 8.76 -6.50
N GLY A 204 -16.81 9.71 -7.06
CA GLY A 204 -17.92 9.44 -7.97
C GLY A 204 -17.49 8.94 -9.35
N LYS A 205 -16.42 9.50 -9.94
CA LYS A 205 -15.88 9.05 -11.24
C LYS A 205 -15.24 7.66 -11.18
N GLY A 206 -14.65 7.27 -10.05
CA GLY A 206 -14.10 5.93 -9.84
C GLY A 206 -15.14 4.80 -9.83
N ILE A 207 -16.41 5.13 -9.55
CA ILE A 207 -17.55 4.19 -9.57
C ILE A 207 -18.26 4.21 -10.93
N LYS A 208 -18.51 5.39 -11.53
CA LYS A 208 -19.20 5.50 -12.83
C LYS A 208 -18.35 5.06 -14.03
N GLY A 209 -17.07 5.44 -14.10
CA GLY A 209 -16.17 4.96 -15.17
C GLY A 209 -15.88 3.45 -15.10
N ARG A 210 -16.17 2.83 -13.96
CA ARG A 210 -16.04 1.38 -13.71
C ARG A 210 -17.27 0.58 -14.17
N LYS A 211 -18.47 1.18 -14.21
CA LYS A 211 -19.69 0.55 -14.74
C LYS A 211 -19.74 0.58 -16.28
N MET A 212 -19.27 1.64 -16.93
CA MET A 212 -19.34 1.73 -18.40
C MET A 212 -18.35 0.81 -19.12
N LYS A 213 -17.16 0.52 -18.55
CA LYS A 213 -16.19 -0.39 -19.17
C LYS A 213 -16.52 -1.89 -19.02
N SER A 214 -17.42 -2.27 -18.09
CA SER A 214 -17.82 -3.68 -17.94
C SER A 214 -19.00 -4.08 -18.83
N THR A 215 -19.68 -3.11 -19.45
CA THR A 215 -20.86 -3.35 -20.29
C THR A 215 -20.54 -3.38 -21.79
N THR A 216 -19.27 -3.26 -22.18
CA THR A 216 -18.84 -3.29 -23.58
C THR A 216 -17.86 -4.43 -23.80
N THR A 217 -18.34 -5.67 -23.58
CA THR A 217 -17.72 -6.86 -24.17
C THR A 217 -18.77 -7.39 -25.15
N PRO A 218 -18.55 -7.36 -26.48
CA PRO A 218 -19.46 -8.03 -27.38
C PRO A 218 -19.33 -9.54 -27.13
N ALA A 219 -20.48 -10.20 -26.93
CA ALA A 219 -20.54 -11.65 -26.95
C ALA A 219 -20.13 -12.10 -28.35
N VAL A 220 -18.97 -12.76 -28.44
CA VAL A 220 -18.60 -13.51 -29.64
C VAL A 220 -19.20 -14.89 -29.45
N SER A 221 -20.30 -15.14 -30.16
CA SER A 221 -20.81 -16.49 -30.44
C SER A 221 -20.00 -17.13 -31.55
#